data_AF-A0A1M2VEQ7-F1
#
_entry.id   AF-A0A1M2VEQ7-F1
#
_cell.length_a   1.000
_cell.length_b   1.000
_cell.length_c   1.000
_cell.angle_alpha   90.00
_cell.angle_beta   90.00
_cell.angle_gamma   90.00
#
_symmetry.space_group_name_H-M   'P 1'
#
loop_
_entity.id
_entity.type
_entity.pdbx_description
1 polymer ?
#
loop_
_entity_poly.entity_id
_entity_poly.type
_entity_poly.pdbx_seq_one_letter_code
_entity_poly.pdbx_strand_id
1 'polypeptide(L)'
;MASSLTTLIDLSKPSLIACVVSIAFNPTAWNIVARNEYRNKTITRIFGGNARYGCYFLALCIFSAGMLRDSLYHRALLEQPQAKLLPAPLDTLVPAVLFGLGQIFVVTSTWALGVTGTFLGDYFGILMDHRVEGFPFNVLRDPMYVGSTMSFAATALW
;
A
#
# COMPACT_ATOMS: atom_id res chain seq x y z
N MET A 1 -22.30 -18.95 -21.93
CA MET A 1 -21.32 -19.93 -21.46
C MET A 1 -20.77 -19.45 -20.13
N ALA A 2 -20.99 -20.18 -19.04
CA ALA A 2 -20.40 -19.82 -17.76
C ALA A 2 -18.89 -20.07 -17.86
N SER A 3 -18.10 -19.00 -17.85
CA SER A 3 -16.63 -19.09 -17.74
C SER A 3 -16.30 -19.74 -16.41
N SER A 4 -15.70 -20.93 -16.43
CA SER A 4 -15.16 -21.55 -15.21
C SER A 4 -14.19 -20.57 -14.56
N LEU A 5 -14.22 -20.42 -13.23
CA LEU A 5 -13.31 -19.52 -12.50
C LEU A 5 -11.83 -19.77 -12.88
N THR A 6 -11.50 -21.02 -13.22
CA THR A 6 -10.17 -21.47 -13.67
C THR A 6 -9.74 -20.93 -15.04
N THR A 7 -10.66 -20.42 -15.87
CA THR A 7 -10.31 -19.71 -17.12
C THR A 7 -9.90 -18.25 -16.88
N LEU A 8 -10.24 -17.69 -15.71
CA LEU A 8 -9.91 -16.31 -15.34
C LEU A 8 -8.75 -16.23 -14.35
N ILE A 9 -8.56 -17.26 -13.52
CA ILE A 9 -7.50 -17.32 -12.50
C ILE A 9 -6.81 -18.68 -12.57
N ASP A 10 -5.49 -18.67 -12.76
CA ASP A 10 -4.63 -19.83 -12.68
C ASP A 10 -4.09 -20.00 -11.24
N LEU A 11 -4.73 -20.91 -10.49
CA LEU A 11 -4.36 -21.22 -9.10
C LEU A 11 -3.06 -22.04 -8.97
N SER A 12 -2.51 -22.57 -10.07
CA SER A 12 -1.27 -23.36 -10.05
C SER A 12 -0.01 -22.51 -9.91
N LYS A 13 -0.10 -21.20 -10.18
CA LYS A 13 1.04 -20.29 -10.16
C LYS A 13 1.50 -20.01 -8.73
N PRO A 14 2.75 -20.34 -8.36
CA PRO A 14 3.28 -20.00 -7.03
C PRO A 14 3.34 -18.48 -6.79
N SER A 15 3.47 -17.68 -7.85
CA SER A 15 3.44 -16.21 -7.77
C SER A 15 2.13 -15.68 -7.22
N LEU A 16 0.99 -16.32 -7.53
CA LEU A 16 -0.31 -15.95 -6.99
C LEU A 16 -0.35 -16.15 -5.48
N ILE A 17 0.13 -17.30 -5.00
CA ILE A 17 0.19 -17.60 -3.56
C ILE A 17 1.14 -16.62 -2.86
N ALA A 18 2.33 -16.38 -3.41
CA ALA A 18 3.29 -15.45 -2.85
C ALA A 18 2.72 -14.02 -2.76
N CYS A 19 2.00 -13.57 -3.79
CA CYS A 19 1.31 -12.29 -3.83
C CYS A 19 0.24 -12.21 -2.73
N VAL A 20 -0.67 -13.18 -2.65
CA VAL A 20 -1.75 -13.22 -1.65
C VAL A 20 -1.19 -13.22 -0.23
N VAL A 21 -0.18 -14.06 0.03
CA VAL A 21 0.49 -14.11 1.34
C VAL A 21 1.14 -12.77 1.67
N SER A 22 1.84 -12.15 0.73
CA SER A 22 2.48 -10.85 0.95
C SER A 22 1.47 -9.73 1.22
N ILE A 23 0.34 -9.71 0.49
CA ILE A 23 -0.74 -8.74 0.69
C ILE A 23 -1.37 -8.91 2.08
N ALA A 24 -1.62 -10.15 2.53
CA ALA A 24 -2.18 -10.43 3.85
C ALA A 24 -1.18 -10.19 4.99
N PHE A 25 0.11 -10.47 4.74
CA PHE A 25 1.18 -10.31 5.71
C PHE A 25 1.33 -8.84 6.14
N ASN A 26 1.42 -7.90 5.20
CA ASN A 26 1.71 -6.49 5.52
C ASN A 26 0.78 -5.91 6.60
N PRO A 27 -0.56 -5.82 6.42
CA PRO A 27 -1.45 -5.25 7.43
C PRO A 27 -1.46 -6.06 8.74
N THR A 28 -1.24 -7.37 8.68
CA THR A 28 -1.18 -8.23 9.88
C THR A 28 0.06 -7.92 10.70
N ALA A 29 1.23 -7.90 10.05
CA ALA A 29 2.52 -7.63 10.67
C ALA A 29 2.53 -6.23 11.30
N TRP A 30 2.08 -5.21 10.57
CA TRP A 30 2.10 -3.83 11.08
C TRP A 30 1.14 -3.63 12.24
N ASN A 31 -0.06 -4.23 12.21
CA ASN A 31 -0.96 -4.19 13.36
C ASN A 31 -0.35 -4.83 14.62
N ILE A 32 0.33 -5.97 14.47
CA ILE A 32 1.00 -6.64 15.59
C ILE A 32 2.15 -5.79 16.12
N VAL A 33 3.04 -5.34 15.24
CA VAL A 33 4.22 -4.55 15.59
C VAL A 33 3.81 -3.21 16.22
N ALA A 34 2.84 -2.51 15.63
CA ALA A 34 2.34 -1.24 16.14
C ALA A 34 1.71 -1.38 17.52
N ARG A 35 0.82 -2.36 17.72
CA ARG A 35 0.20 -2.60 19.04
C ARG A 35 1.22 -2.99 20.09
N ASN A 36 2.21 -3.79 19.71
CA ASN A 36 3.33 -4.11 20.59
C ASN A 36 4.15 -2.86 20.93
N GLU A 37 4.43 -1.99 19.96
CA GLU A 37 5.12 -0.72 20.21
C GLU A 37 4.31 0.20 21.13
N TYR A 38 3.00 0.31 20.94
CA TYR A 38 2.17 1.15 21.81
C TYR A 38 2.12 0.65 23.25
N ARG A 39 1.99 -0.66 23.47
CA ARG A 39 1.90 -1.24 24.82
C ARG A 39 3.24 -1.44 25.51
N ASN A 40 4.23 -1.90 24.75
CA ASN A 40 5.51 -2.34 25.29
C ASN A 40 6.67 -1.43 24.88
N LYS A 41 6.54 -0.54 23.89
CA LYS A 41 7.64 0.33 23.45
C LYS A 41 8.89 -0.45 23.05
N THR A 42 8.72 -1.65 22.49
CA THR A 42 9.83 -2.59 22.22
C THR A 42 10.85 -1.99 21.24
N ILE A 43 10.40 -1.39 20.14
CA ILE A 43 11.29 -0.77 19.15
C ILE A 43 11.94 0.45 19.78
N THR A 44 11.16 1.32 20.44
CA THR A 44 11.71 2.48 21.14
C THR A 44 12.82 2.07 22.13
N ARG A 45 12.64 0.98 22.89
CA ARG A 45 13.67 0.45 23.80
C ARG A 45 14.92 -0.05 23.07
N ILE A 46 14.77 -0.75 21.94
CA ILE A 46 15.90 -1.19 21.10
C ILE A 46 16.71 0.02 20.61
N PHE A 47 16.04 1.12 20.27
CA PHE A 47 16.67 2.37 19.83
C PHE A 47 17.03 3.31 20.99
N GLY A 48 17.37 2.76 22.16
CA GLY A 48 17.89 3.53 23.30
C GLY A 48 16.90 4.52 23.91
N GLY A 49 15.60 4.28 23.79
CA GLY A 49 14.54 5.17 24.25
C GLY A 49 14.14 6.24 23.22
N ASN A 50 14.75 6.27 22.03
CA ASN A 50 14.41 7.25 21.00
C ASN A 50 13.29 6.74 20.08
N ALA A 51 12.06 7.18 20.37
CA ALA A 51 10.87 6.80 19.62
C ALA A 51 10.90 7.24 18.15
N ARG A 52 11.53 8.39 17.82
CA ARG A 52 11.65 8.84 16.43
C ARG A 52 12.53 7.89 15.62
N TYR A 53 13.69 7.51 16.14
CA TYR A 53 14.56 6.56 15.43
C TYR A 53 13.89 5.20 15.23
N GLY A 54 13.17 4.71 16.24
CA GLY A 54 12.35 3.51 16.11
C GLY A 54 11.27 3.64 15.04
N CYS A 55 10.58 4.79 14.97
CA CYS A 55 9.55 5.04 13.96
C CYS A 55 10.14 5.11 12.54
N TYR A 56 11.27 5.80 12.34
CA TYR A 56 11.94 5.85 11.03
C TYR A 56 12.47 4.46 10.60
N PHE A 57 12.96 3.66 11.54
CA PHE A 57 13.31 2.27 11.26
C PHE A 57 12.09 1.46 10.82
N LEU A 58 10.97 1.57 11.55
CA LEU A 58 9.73 0.91 11.16
C LEU A 58 9.23 1.39 9.78
N ALA A 59 9.32 2.69 9.51
CA ALA A 59 8.96 3.27 8.22
C ALA A 59 9.76 2.66 7.07
N LEU A 60 11.08 2.50 7.25
CA LEU A 60 11.93 1.80 6.28
C LEU A 60 11.47 0.36 6.06
N CYS A 61 11.20 -0.39 7.14
CA CYS A 61 10.70 -1.76 7.03
C CYS A 61 9.35 -1.85 6.29
N ILE A 62 8.40 -0.98 6.63
CA ILE A 62 7.07 -0.94 5.98
C ILE A 62 7.22 -0.62 4.51
N PHE A 63 8.01 0.40 4.17
CA PHE A 63 8.24 0.80 2.79
C PHE A 63 8.89 -0.30 1.97
N SER A 64 9.96 -0.93 2.47
CA SER A 64 10.64 -2.04 1.79
C SER A 64 9.74 -3.25 1.59
N ALA A 65 8.94 -3.63 2.60
CA ALA A 65 7.96 -4.70 2.47
C ALA A 65 6.81 -4.33 1.52
N GLY A 66 6.44 -3.05 1.44
CA GLY A 66 5.52 -2.51 0.43
C GLY A 66 6.06 -2.70 -0.98
N MET A 67 7.30 -2.32 -1.24
CA MET A 67 7.96 -2.52 -2.54
C MET A 67 8.02 -4.00 -2.94
N LEU A 68 8.32 -4.88 -1.99
CA LEU A 68 8.33 -6.33 -2.24
C LEU A 68 6.92 -6.83 -2.61
N ARG A 69 5.89 -6.43 -1.86
CA ARG A 69 4.49 -6.76 -2.17
C ARG A 69 4.12 -6.32 -3.58
N ASP A 70 4.48 -5.10 -3.97
CA ASP A 70 4.12 -4.52 -5.27
C ASP A 70 4.83 -5.27 -6.41
N SER A 71 6.08 -5.66 -6.21
CA SER A 71 6.83 -6.51 -7.14
C SER A 71 6.19 -7.90 -7.29
N LEU A 72 5.81 -8.53 -6.18
CA LEU A 72 5.13 -9.83 -6.20
C LEU A 72 3.74 -9.75 -6.86
N TYR A 73 3.01 -8.65 -6.63
CA TYR A 73 1.73 -8.37 -7.27
C TYR A 73 1.88 -8.24 -8.79
N HIS A 74 2.82 -7.42 -9.24
CA HIS A 74 3.10 -7.26 -10.67
C HIS A 74 3.50 -8.57 -11.33
N ARG A 75 4.38 -9.35 -10.68
CA ARG A 75 4.76 -10.68 -11.18
C ARG A 75 3.56 -11.63 -11.26
N ALA A 76 2.68 -11.62 -10.26
CA ALA A 76 1.49 -12.45 -10.28
C ALA A 76 0.57 -12.06 -11.45
N LEU A 77 0.35 -10.76 -11.70
CA LEU A 77 -0.45 -10.29 -12.85
C LEU A 77 0.10 -10.78 -14.20
N LEU A 78 1.43 -10.73 -14.38
CA LEU A 78 2.06 -11.19 -15.62
C LEU A 78 1.95 -12.71 -15.84
N GLU A 79 1.87 -13.49 -14.77
CA GLU A 79 1.78 -14.96 -14.84
C GLU A 79 0.32 -15.47 -14.86
N GLN A 80 -0.67 -14.60 -14.65
CA GLN A 80 -2.10 -14.93 -14.73
C GLN A 80 -2.64 -14.78 -16.17
N PRO A 81 -3.77 -15.44 -16.52
CA PRO A 81 -4.44 -15.20 -17.79
C PRO A 81 -4.82 -13.73 -17.97
N GLN A 82 -4.33 -13.09 -19.03
CA GLN A 82 -4.60 -11.68 -19.33
C GLN A 82 -5.77 -11.55 -20.30
N ALA A 83 -6.67 -10.62 -20.01
CA ALA A 83 -7.80 -10.28 -20.87
C ALA A 83 -7.89 -8.76 -21.03
N LYS A 84 -8.03 -8.29 -22.27
CA LYS A 84 -8.29 -6.87 -22.53
C LYS A 84 -9.72 -6.53 -22.11
N LEU A 85 -9.87 -5.82 -20.99
CA LEU A 85 -11.17 -5.34 -20.51
C LEU A 85 -11.67 -4.11 -21.26
N LEU A 86 -10.76 -3.30 -21.81
CA LEU A 86 -11.08 -2.04 -22.49
C LEU A 86 -10.65 -2.11 -23.97
N PRO A 87 -11.41 -1.47 -24.88
CA PRO A 87 -11.00 -1.33 -26.27
C PRO A 87 -9.93 -0.23 -26.43
N ALA A 88 -9.12 -0.31 -27.48
CA ALA A 88 -8.20 0.77 -27.83
C ALA A 88 -8.99 2.04 -28.24
N PRO A 89 -8.57 3.25 -27.84
CA PRO A 89 -7.35 3.58 -27.08
C PRO A 89 -7.54 3.62 -25.55
N LEU A 90 -8.72 3.25 -25.03
CA LEU A 90 -9.04 3.33 -23.61
C LEU A 90 -8.22 2.34 -22.76
N ASP A 91 -7.76 1.23 -23.36
CA ASP A 91 -6.86 0.26 -22.73
C ASP A 91 -5.53 0.85 -22.28
N THR A 92 -5.10 2.00 -22.82
CA THR A 92 -3.91 2.73 -22.36
C THR A 92 -4.27 3.98 -21.58
N LEU A 93 -5.28 4.74 -22.03
CA LEU A 93 -5.61 6.03 -21.44
C LEU A 93 -6.17 5.91 -20.01
N VAL A 94 -7.08 4.95 -19.79
CA VAL A 94 -7.71 4.76 -18.48
C VAL A 94 -6.70 4.36 -17.40
N PRO A 95 -5.87 3.32 -17.56
CA PRO A 95 -4.87 2.98 -16.56
C PRO A 95 -3.85 4.11 -16.35
N ALA A 96 -3.42 4.81 -17.41
CA ALA A 96 -2.49 5.93 -17.25
C ALA A 96 -3.06 7.08 -16.39
N VAL A 97 -4.32 7.46 -16.62
CA VAL A 97 -5.01 8.50 -15.82
C VAL A 97 -5.24 8.01 -14.39
N LEU A 98 -5.69 6.77 -14.19
CA LEU A 98 -5.89 6.19 -12.86
C LEU A 98 -4.59 6.16 -12.07
N PHE A 99 -3.49 5.72 -12.69
CA PHE A 99 -2.18 5.68 -12.04
C PHE A 99 -1.71 7.09 -11.69
N GLY A 100 -1.80 8.05 -12.63
CA GLY A 100 -1.41 9.44 -12.38
C GLY A 100 -2.15 10.08 -11.21
N LEU A 101 -3.48 9.96 -11.18
CA LEU A 101 -4.31 10.46 -10.08
C LEU A 101 -4.03 9.71 -8.76
N GLY A 102 -3.85 8.39 -8.84
CA GLY A 102 -3.49 7.56 -7.69
C GLY A 102 -2.20 8.02 -7.03
N GLN A 103 -1.15 8.24 -7.83
CA GLN A 103 0.13 8.76 -7.35
C GLN A 103 0.02 10.17 -6.79
N ILE A 104 -0.77 11.05 -7.40
CA ILE A 104 -1.03 12.40 -6.85
C ILE A 104 -1.60 12.28 -5.44
N PHE A 105 -2.62 11.46 -5.22
CA PHE A 105 -3.21 11.29 -3.90
C PHE A 105 -2.24 10.68 -2.89
N VAL A 106 -1.49 9.63 -3.27
CA VAL A 106 -0.53 8.98 -2.35
C VAL A 106 0.60 9.95 -1.96
N VAL A 107 1.23 10.60 -2.94
CA VAL A 107 2.39 11.47 -2.70
C VAL A 107 1.99 12.70 -1.89
N THR A 108 0.88 13.37 -2.27
CA THR A 108 0.45 14.57 -1.55
C THR A 108 -0.09 14.26 -0.15
N SER A 109 -0.70 13.08 0.07
CA SER A 109 -1.04 12.62 1.42
C SER A 109 0.20 12.41 2.28
N THR A 110 1.22 11.73 1.73
CA THR A 110 2.48 11.44 2.42
C THR A 110 3.24 12.73 2.73
N TRP A 111 3.20 13.69 1.82
CA TRP A 111 3.79 15.01 2.01
C TRP A 111 3.13 15.76 3.18
N ALA A 112 1.80 15.76 3.24
CA ALA A 112 1.07 16.48 4.28
C ALA A 112 1.16 15.82 5.67
N LEU A 113 1.20 14.49 5.73
CA LEU A 113 1.36 13.74 6.98
C LEU A 113 2.83 13.63 7.45
N GLY A 114 3.78 13.75 6.52
CA GLY A 114 5.18 13.40 6.75
C GLY A 114 5.39 11.90 7.00
N VAL A 115 6.64 11.51 7.22
CA VAL A 115 7.02 10.09 7.44
C VAL A 115 6.34 9.54 8.70
N THR A 116 6.42 10.26 9.82
CA THR A 116 5.88 9.76 11.09
C THR A 116 4.34 9.69 11.08
N GLY A 117 3.66 10.64 10.44
CA GLY A 117 2.20 10.57 10.29
C GLY A 117 1.74 9.47 9.33
N THR A 118 2.59 9.07 8.37
CA THR A 118 2.28 8.02 7.40
C THR A 118 2.59 6.62 7.93
N PHE A 119 3.69 6.45 8.66
CA PHE A 119 4.24 5.16 9.06
C PHE A 119 4.10 4.89 10.57
N LEU A 120 2.87 5.01 11.08
CA LEU A 120 2.46 4.57 12.43
C LEU A 120 3.18 5.28 13.60
N GLY A 121 3.58 6.53 13.41
CA GLY A 121 4.24 7.34 14.45
C GLY A 121 3.38 7.57 15.69
N ASP A 122 2.06 7.53 15.56
CA ASP A 122 1.10 7.60 16.66
C ASP A 122 1.31 6.47 17.69
N TYR A 123 1.64 5.25 17.26
CA TYR A 123 1.99 4.14 18.17
C TYR A 123 3.31 4.37 18.92
N PHE A 124 4.21 5.17 18.35
CA PHE A 124 5.42 5.67 19.00
C PHE A 124 5.15 6.86 19.94
N GLY A 125 3.93 7.43 19.93
CA GLY A 125 3.57 8.62 20.68
C GLY A 125 3.92 9.93 19.95
N ILE A 126 4.20 9.86 18.65
CA ILE A 126 4.51 10.99 17.79
C ILE A 126 3.20 11.41 17.12
N LEU A 127 2.54 12.41 17.71
CA LEU A 127 1.27 12.94 17.22
C LEU A 127 1.50 14.20 16.37
N MET A 128 0.59 14.44 15.43
CA MET A 128 0.54 15.72 14.73
C MET A 128 -0.08 16.78 15.62
N ASP A 129 0.38 18.03 15.50
CA ASP A 129 -0.13 19.16 16.29
C ASP A 129 -1.60 19.48 15.96
N HIS A 130 -2.00 19.22 14.73
CA HIS A 130 -3.37 19.42 14.23
C HIS A 130 -3.71 18.37 13.18
N ARG A 131 -5.01 18.20 12.96
CA ARG A 131 -5.51 17.36 11.87
C ARG A 131 -5.21 18.03 10.53
N VAL A 132 -4.75 17.24 9.56
CA VAL A 132 -4.58 17.72 8.18
C VAL A 132 -5.95 17.87 7.52
N GLU A 133 -6.28 19.11 7.13
CA GLU A 133 -7.54 19.44 6.45
C GLU A 133 -7.34 19.99 5.03
N GLY A 134 -6.09 20.22 4.62
CA GLY A 134 -5.75 20.66 3.25
C GLY A 134 -5.78 19.51 2.24
N PHE A 135 -5.44 19.81 0.98
CA PHE A 135 -5.31 18.78 -0.05
C PHE A 135 -4.27 17.71 0.33
N PRO A 136 -4.55 16.42 0.11
CA PRO A 136 -5.76 15.83 -0.51
C PRO A 136 -6.91 15.49 0.45
N PHE A 137 -6.79 15.78 1.74
CA PHE A 137 -7.75 15.44 2.79
C PHE A 137 -9.04 16.27 2.79
N ASN A 138 -9.08 17.40 2.09
CA ASN A 138 -10.32 18.14 1.82
C ASN A 138 -11.18 17.52 0.70
N VAL A 139 -10.61 16.64 -0.13
CA VAL A 139 -11.32 15.99 -1.25
C VAL A 139 -11.76 14.57 -0.87
N LEU A 140 -10.89 13.82 -0.20
CA LEU A 140 -11.13 12.44 0.22
C LEU A 140 -10.87 12.29 1.71
N ARG A 141 -11.59 11.38 2.36
CA ARG A 141 -11.39 11.07 3.79
C ARG A 141 -10.06 10.34 4.02
N ASP A 142 -9.70 9.46 3.10
CA ASP A 142 -8.58 8.54 3.15
C ASP A 142 -7.84 8.50 1.79
N PRO A 143 -7.29 9.64 1.35
CA PRO A 143 -6.74 9.82 0.00
C PRO A 143 -5.64 8.83 -0.34
N MET A 144 -4.80 8.43 0.62
CA MET A 144 -3.75 7.43 0.40
C MET A 144 -4.31 6.04 0.08
N TYR A 145 -5.42 5.62 0.71
CA TYR A 145 -6.05 4.33 0.41
C TYR A 145 -6.70 4.35 -0.96
N VAL A 146 -7.49 5.39 -1.26
CA VAL A 146 -8.10 5.56 -2.58
C VAL A 146 -7.03 5.63 -3.67
N GLY A 147 -5.98 6.44 -3.45
CA GLY A 147 -4.88 6.58 -4.40
C GLY A 147 -4.15 5.26 -4.66
N SER A 148 -3.87 4.50 -3.61
CA SER A 148 -3.24 3.17 -3.74
C SER A 148 -4.14 2.20 -4.51
N THR A 149 -5.44 2.18 -4.20
CA THR A 149 -6.42 1.36 -4.94
C THR A 149 -6.45 1.72 -6.42
N MET A 150 -6.42 3.01 -6.77
CA MET A 150 -6.35 3.47 -8.15
C MET A 150 -5.06 3.00 -8.84
N SER A 151 -3.91 3.10 -8.17
CA SER A 151 -2.63 2.64 -8.72
C SER A 151 -2.61 1.13 -8.96
N PHE A 152 -3.14 0.31 -8.04
CA PHE A 152 -3.23 -1.14 -8.24
C PHE A 152 -4.22 -1.51 -9.35
N ALA A 153 -5.39 -0.86 -9.40
CA ALA A 153 -6.35 -1.08 -10.46
C ALA A 153 -5.80 -0.68 -11.83
N ALA A 154 -5.05 0.41 -11.90
CA ALA A 154 -4.35 0.83 -13.12
C ALA A 154 -3.35 -0.23 -13.59
N THR A 155 -2.51 -0.73 -12.67
CA THR A 155 -1.54 -1.78 -12.99
C THR A 155 -2.20 -3.09 -13.43
N ALA A 156 -3.39 -3.43 -12.92
CA ALA A 156 -4.14 -4.60 -13.38
C ALA A 156 -4.75 -4.43 -14.79
N LEU A 157 -4.99 -3.18 -15.21
CA LEU A 157 -5.61 -2.84 -16.49
C LEU A 157 -4.59 -2.61 -17.62
N TRP A 158 -3.30 -2.46 -17.28
CA TRP A 158 -2.22 -2.16 -18.21
C TRP A 158 -1.40 -3.41 -18.51
#